data_AF-A0A4Y2LJA7-F1
#
_entry.id   AF-A0A4Y2LJA7-F1
#
_cell.length_a   1.000
_cell.length_b   1.000
_cell.length_c   1.000
_cell.angle_alpha   90.00
_cell.angle_beta   90.00
_cell.angle_gamma   90.00
#
_symmetry.space_group_name_H-M   'P 1'
#
loop_
_entity.id
_entity.type
_entity.pdbx_description
1 polymer ?
#
loop_
_entity_poly.entity_id
_entity_poly.type
_entity_poly.pdbx_seq_one_letter_code
_entity_poly.pdbx_strand_id
1 'polypeptide(L)'
;MSLLALHEEAFSSEEGCYDWFVDNGASKHITNNSNYFTNFEVFESPRGVIAANGKIIPTIGKGTLKIVTKVNGEKQFKELKEVWLVPGISKNLFSVLATHDKNKNSKFESTAEECWLKINNKAVLYGTRNESGGLYKVHMEVLIPNNPIEVNLATSVDSLLQLYHERWGHQDKRHVKSLLNHELNIQVNIQEELCEACIYGKAHRRFQYFVVFKDQFTKFRCVFFLKQKSDVASALQEFLAYATNLGHIVKEVISDNGGEFDNKEVRMFLKKKGVVQRLTAPNTPEQNGGSERENRTIVEMARTLKISNPDVEFPPALWAELINTSVYILNRTGKSSVKNVSPYELWTGKKPRIKHLRIIG
;
A
#
# COMPACT_ATOMS: atom_id res chain seq x y z
N MET A 1 2.56 9.38 -30.24
CA MET A 1 2.50 9.58 -28.77
C MET A 1 1.32 8.79 -28.26
N SER A 2 1.42 8.16 -27.10
CA SER A 2 0.29 7.44 -26.49
C SER A 2 0.26 7.66 -24.99
N LEU A 3 -0.94 7.70 -24.41
CA LEU A 3 -1.19 7.98 -23.00
C LEU A 3 -1.54 6.68 -22.25
N LEU A 4 -0.92 6.43 -21.09
CA LEU A 4 -1.14 5.22 -20.29
C LEU A 4 -1.85 5.56 -18.97
N ALA A 5 -2.87 4.78 -18.61
CA ALA A 5 -3.62 4.87 -17.34
C ALA A 5 -3.21 3.71 -16.42
N LEU A 6 -3.07 3.97 -15.12
CA LEU A 6 -2.97 2.93 -14.08
C LEU A 6 -4.16 3.05 -13.13
N HIS A 7 -4.86 1.94 -12.91
CA HIS A 7 -6.00 1.86 -11.99
C HIS A 7 -5.49 1.49 -10.59
N GLU A 8 -5.98 2.20 -9.57
CA GLU A 8 -5.78 1.88 -8.15
C GLU A 8 -7.09 1.26 -7.66
N GLU A 9 -7.06 0.02 -7.18
CA GLU A 9 -8.24 -0.63 -6.60
C GLU A 9 -8.57 0.04 -5.25
N ALA A 10 -9.80 0.54 -5.14
CA ALA A 10 -10.32 1.11 -3.91
C ALA A 10 -10.63 -0.02 -2.90
N PHE A 11 -9.99 0.04 -1.74
CA PHE A 11 -10.37 -0.79 -0.60
C PHE A 11 -11.75 -0.38 -0.09
N SER A 12 -12.64 -1.36 0.00
CA SER A 12 -13.98 -1.26 0.55
C SER A 12 -13.96 -0.89 2.04
N SER A 13 -14.95 -0.10 2.45
CA SER A 13 -15.23 0.35 3.81
C SER A 13 -15.10 -0.75 4.88
N GLU A 14 -14.34 -0.45 5.94
CA GLU A 14 -14.14 -1.28 7.12
C GLU A 14 -15.48 -1.57 7.86
N GLU A 15 -15.89 -2.84 7.89
CA GLU A 15 -16.78 -3.36 8.92
C GLU A 15 -15.98 -3.53 10.23
N GLY A 16 -16.44 -2.88 11.31
CA GLY A 16 -15.64 -2.64 12.52
C GLY A 16 -15.11 -3.88 13.27
N CYS A 17 -13.92 -3.70 13.87
CA CYS A 17 -13.09 -4.65 14.63
C CYS A 17 -13.69 -5.16 15.98
N TYR A 18 -15.01 -5.17 16.15
CA TYR A 18 -15.68 -5.52 17.42
C TYR A 18 -16.28 -6.92 17.43
N ASP A 19 -16.40 -7.55 16.26
CA ASP A 19 -17.10 -8.81 16.11
C ASP A 19 -16.24 -10.02 16.49
N TRP A 20 -16.91 -11.02 17.06
CA TRP A 20 -16.31 -12.30 17.44
C TRP A 20 -16.92 -13.44 16.64
N PHE A 21 -16.06 -14.24 16.03
CA PHE A 21 -16.48 -15.35 15.17
C PHE A 21 -16.15 -16.68 15.84
N VAL A 22 -17.06 -17.65 15.73
CA VAL A 22 -16.83 -19.01 16.21
C VAL A 22 -15.78 -19.67 15.34
N ASP A 23 -14.77 -20.25 15.97
CA ASP A 23 -13.74 -21.04 15.29
C ASP A 23 -13.50 -22.36 16.03
N ASN A 24 -13.74 -23.48 15.35
CA ASN A 24 -13.44 -24.82 15.85
C ASN A 24 -11.97 -25.23 15.58
N GLY A 25 -11.28 -24.54 14.66
CA GLY A 25 -9.85 -24.74 14.40
C GLY A 25 -8.95 -23.98 15.37
N ALA A 26 -9.46 -22.95 16.05
CA ALA A 26 -8.70 -22.21 17.05
C ALA A 26 -8.56 -23.02 18.35
N SER A 27 -7.34 -23.08 18.90
CA SER A 27 -7.05 -23.71 20.20
C SER A 27 -7.14 -22.76 21.39
N LYS A 28 -7.26 -21.45 21.12
CA LYS A 28 -7.35 -20.36 22.11
C LYS A 28 -8.37 -19.34 21.63
N HIS A 29 -9.00 -18.64 22.57
CA HIS A 29 -9.71 -17.41 22.22
C HIS A 29 -8.69 -16.34 21.85
N ILE A 30 -8.96 -15.55 20.81
CA ILE A 30 -8.00 -14.59 20.26
C ILE A 30 -8.68 -13.24 20.03
N THR A 31 -8.00 -12.16 20.42
CA THR A 31 -8.37 -10.79 20.05
C THR A 31 -7.12 -9.99 19.67
N ASN A 32 -7.28 -8.96 18.85
CA ASN A 32 -6.25 -7.95 18.60
C ASN A 32 -6.40 -6.71 19.49
N ASN A 33 -7.45 -6.63 20.31
CA ASN A 33 -7.78 -5.43 21.07
C ASN A 33 -7.38 -5.56 22.55
N SER A 34 -6.34 -4.83 22.95
CA SER A 34 -5.84 -4.82 24.33
C SER A 34 -6.80 -4.17 25.33
N ASN A 35 -7.71 -3.29 24.89
CA ASN A 35 -8.60 -2.55 25.78
C ASN A 35 -9.66 -3.44 26.44
N TYR A 36 -9.85 -4.66 25.96
CA TYR A 36 -10.85 -5.58 26.48
C TYR A 36 -10.43 -6.29 27.78
N PHE A 37 -9.14 -6.29 28.12
CA PHE A 37 -8.61 -7.11 29.20
C PHE A 37 -8.84 -6.47 30.57
N THR A 38 -9.41 -7.24 31.50
CA THR A 38 -9.55 -6.87 32.92
C THR A 38 -8.34 -7.28 33.76
N ASN A 39 -7.63 -8.31 33.31
CA ASN A 39 -6.29 -8.69 33.75
C ASN A 39 -5.49 -9.13 32.52
N PHE A 40 -4.17 -8.95 32.56
CA PHE A 40 -3.30 -9.32 31.45
C PHE A 40 -1.92 -9.71 31.97
N GLU A 41 -1.38 -10.79 31.41
CA GLU A 41 -0.06 -11.35 31.68
C GLU A 41 0.69 -11.46 30.36
N VAL A 42 1.84 -10.78 30.27
CA VAL A 42 2.74 -10.86 29.11
C VAL A 42 3.46 -12.21 29.15
N PHE A 43 3.62 -12.86 28.00
CA PHE A 43 4.41 -14.09 27.95
C PHE A 43 5.91 -13.78 28.12
N GLU A 44 6.57 -14.45 29.06
CA GLU A 44 8.02 -14.27 29.33
C GLU A 44 8.90 -14.71 28.15
N SER A 45 8.41 -15.64 27.33
CA SER A 45 9.09 -16.15 26.13
C SER A 45 8.29 -15.81 24.88
N PRO A 46 8.93 -15.52 23.73
CA PRO A 46 8.23 -15.32 22.46
C PRO A 46 7.29 -16.49 22.14
N ARG A 47 6.01 -16.18 21.91
CA ARG A 47 5.00 -17.15 21.47
C ARG A 47 4.36 -16.66 20.18
N GLY A 48 3.79 -17.59 19.43
CA GLY A 48 3.03 -17.27 18.23
C GLY A 48 1.91 -18.28 18.01
N VAL A 49 0.85 -17.80 17.36
CA VAL A 49 -0.21 -18.65 16.83
C VAL A 49 0.10 -18.97 15.38
N ILE A 50 -0.11 -20.23 15.00
CA ILE A 50 0.06 -20.69 13.62
C ILE A 50 -1.26 -20.45 12.91
N ALA A 51 -1.27 -19.53 11.94
CA ALA A 51 -2.43 -19.30 11.09
C ALA A 51 -2.65 -20.48 10.13
N ALA A 52 -3.85 -20.58 9.56
CA ALA A 52 -4.21 -21.67 8.64
C ALA A 52 -3.29 -21.80 7.40
N ASN A 53 -2.60 -20.71 7.02
CA ASN A 53 -1.61 -20.69 5.94
C ASN A 53 -0.18 -21.07 6.39
N GLY A 54 -0.01 -21.53 7.63
CA GLY A 54 1.29 -21.91 8.21
C GLY A 54 2.12 -20.75 8.75
N LYS A 55 1.69 -19.49 8.58
CA LYS A 55 2.41 -18.32 9.10
C LYS A 55 2.30 -18.25 10.62
N ILE A 56 3.43 -18.03 11.29
CA ILE A 56 3.47 -17.75 12.73
C ILE A 56 3.16 -16.26 12.94
N ILE A 57 2.11 -15.97 13.70
CA ILE A 57 1.74 -14.60 14.10
C ILE A 57 2.16 -14.40 15.56
N PRO A 58 3.03 -13.40 15.85
CA PRO A 58 3.48 -13.11 17.20
C PRO A 58 2.32 -12.85 18.17
N THR A 59 2.42 -13.40 19.38
CA THR A 59 1.44 -13.25 20.46
C THR A 59 2.12 -12.60 21.66
N ILE A 60 1.44 -11.62 22.26
CA ILE A 60 2.04 -10.80 23.33
C ILE A 60 1.82 -11.43 24.70
N GLY A 61 0.62 -11.94 24.95
CA GLY A 61 0.23 -12.37 26.27
C GLY A 61 -1.19 -12.88 26.30
N LYS A 62 -1.68 -13.11 27.51
CA LYS A 62 -3.03 -13.62 27.75
C LYS A 62 -3.71 -12.91 28.91
N GLY A 63 -5.03 -12.97 28.94
CA GLY A 63 -5.79 -12.37 30.02
C GLY A 63 -7.24 -12.80 30.06
N THR A 64 -8.02 -12.02 30.80
CA THR A 64 -9.46 -12.25 31.01
C THR A 64 -10.27 -11.10 30.46
N LEU A 65 -11.38 -11.41 29.80
CA LEU A 65 -12.36 -10.42 29.35
C LEU A 65 -13.67 -10.63 30.11
N LYS A 66 -14.38 -9.56 30.40
CA LYS A 66 -15.77 -9.63 30.86
C LYS A 66 -16.68 -9.49 29.65
N ILE A 67 -17.63 -10.40 29.49
CA ILE A 67 -18.55 -10.43 28.36
C ILE A 67 -19.99 -10.49 28.84
N VAL A 68 -20.89 -9.93 28.04
CA VAL A 68 -22.34 -10.07 28.17
C VAL A 68 -22.83 -10.88 27.00
N THR A 69 -23.45 -12.02 27.28
CA THR A 69 -24.12 -12.85 26.27
C THR A 69 -25.62 -12.71 26.42
N LYS A 70 -26.36 -12.63 25.31
CA LYS A 70 -27.83 -12.67 25.33
C LYS A 70 -28.30 -14.03 24.82
N VAL A 71 -28.92 -14.83 25.69
CA VAL A 71 -29.45 -16.15 25.35
C VAL A 71 -30.91 -16.21 25.79
N ASN A 72 -31.82 -16.61 24.89
CA ASN A 72 -33.27 -16.67 25.15
C ASN A 72 -33.86 -15.34 25.70
N GLY A 73 -33.31 -14.21 25.28
CA GLY A 73 -33.75 -12.88 25.74
C GLY A 73 -33.11 -12.40 27.05
N GLU A 74 -32.45 -13.27 27.81
CA GLU A 74 -31.81 -12.93 29.08
C GLU A 74 -30.33 -12.54 28.91
N LYS A 75 -29.92 -11.47 29.58
CA LYS A 75 -28.51 -11.05 29.65
C LYS A 75 -27.78 -11.87 30.71
N GLN A 76 -26.66 -12.48 30.33
CA GLN A 76 -25.79 -13.21 31.25
C GLN A 76 -24.38 -12.60 31.22
N PHE A 77 -23.84 -12.34 32.41
CA PHE A 77 -22.48 -11.81 32.59
C PHE A 77 -21.50 -12.96 32.80
N LYS A 78 -20.41 -12.98 32.02
CA LYS A 78 -19.42 -14.07 32.03
C LYS A 78 -18.00 -13.53 31.91
N GLU A 79 -17.06 -14.39 32.27
CA GLU A 79 -15.64 -14.14 32.07
C GLU A 79 -15.08 -15.13 31.04
N LEU A 80 -14.45 -14.59 30.01
CA LEU A 80 -13.70 -15.36 29.04
C LEU A 80 -12.22 -15.30 29.44
N LYS A 81 -11.72 -16.41 30.00
CA LYS A 81 -10.36 -16.52 30.56
C LYS A 81 -9.38 -17.08 29.53
N GLU A 82 -8.08 -16.81 29.72
CA GLU A 82 -6.98 -17.29 28.86
C GLU A 82 -7.13 -16.83 27.40
N VAL A 83 -7.60 -15.60 27.18
CA VAL A 83 -7.69 -15.04 25.83
C VAL A 83 -6.35 -14.45 25.45
N TRP A 84 -5.88 -14.77 24.25
CA TRP A 84 -4.60 -14.32 23.74
C TRP A 84 -4.74 -13.00 22.99
N LEU A 85 -3.81 -12.06 23.25
CA LEU A 85 -3.67 -10.83 22.49
C LEU A 85 -2.71 -11.06 21.31
N VAL A 86 -3.25 -11.01 20.10
CA VAL A 86 -2.54 -11.24 18.84
C VAL A 86 -2.82 -10.06 17.91
N PRO A 87 -1.94 -9.06 17.83
CA PRO A 87 -2.18 -7.84 17.06
C PRO A 87 -2.35 -8.08 15.55
N GLY A 88 -1.69 -9.11 15.01
CA GLY A 88 -1.66 -9.39 13.57
C GLY A 88 -2.88 -10.13 13.01
N ILE A 89 -3.96 -10.32 13.78
CA ILE A 89 -5.21 -10.94 13.30
C ILE A 89 -6.27 -9.88 12.97
N SER A 90 -7.10 -10.15 11.96
CA SER A 90 -8.12 -9.23 11.46
C SER A 90 -9.50 -9.41 12.11
N LYS A 91 -9.78 -10.56 12.74
CA LYS A 91 -11.08 -10.88 13.34
C LYS A 91 -10.90 -11.57 14.69
N ASN A 92 -11.69 -11.20 15.70
CA ASN A 92 -11.64 -11.87 16.99
C ASN A 92 -12.23 -13.29 16.87
N LEU A 93 -11.59 -14.25 17.54
CA LEU A 93 -11.95 -15.66 17.44
C LEU A 93 -12.41 -16.20 18.79
N PHE A 94 -13.62 -16.74 18.80
CA PHE A 94 -14.14 -17.53 19.91
C PHE A 94 -13.83 -19.01 19.64
N SER A 95 -12.84 -19.54 20.35
CA SER A 95 -12.48 -20.96 20.25
C SER A 95 -13.49 -21.87 20.96
N VAL A 96 -14.09 -22.77 20.19
CA VAL A 96 -14.94 -23.84 20.72
C VAL A 96 -14.10 -24.81 21.56
N LEU A 97 -12.94 -25.21 21.05
CA LEU A 97 -12.03 -26.15 21.71
C LEU A 97 -11.54 -25.62 23.08
N ALA A 98 -11.14 -24.34 23.15
CA ALA A 98 -10.73 -23.73 24.41
C ALA A 98 -11.85 -23.73 25.46
N THR A 99 -13.11 -23.69 25.02
CA THR A 99 -14.25 -23.80 25.93
C THR A 99 -14.50 -25.24 26.37
N HIS A 100 -14.37 -26.21 25.44
CA HIS A 100 -14.46 -27.64 25.73
C HIS A 100 -13.41 -28.09 26.74
N ASP A 101 -12.16 -27.65 26.58
CA ASP A 101 -11.06 -27.97 27.49
C ASP A 101 -11.36 -27.56 28.94
N LYS A 102 -12.07 -26.45 29.13
CA LYS A 102 -12.46 -25.94 30.46
C LYS A 102 -13.77 -26.52 30.97
N ASN A 103 -14.64 -27.01 30.09
CA ASN A 103 -15.97 -27.48 30.42
C ASN A 103 -16.25 -28.82 29.72
N LYS A 104 -15.89 -29.94 30.37
CA LYS A 104 -16.02 -31.29 29.78
C LYS A 104 -17.44 -31.66 29.33
N ASN A 105 -18.46 -31.06 29.94
CA ASN A 105 -19.88 -31.27 29.60
C ASN A 105 -20.42 -30.21 28.63
N SER A 106 -19.54 -29.47 27.95
CA SER A 106 -19.97 -28.48 26.97
C SER A 106 -20.23 -29.14 25.60
N LYS A 107 -21.18 -28.57 24.87
CA LYS A 107 -21.55 -29.00 23.52
C LYS A 107 -21.72 -27.78 22.64
N PHE A 108 -21.14 -27.84 21.45
CA PHE A 108 -21.41 -26.88 20.40
C PHE A 108 -22.43 -27.50 19.44
N GLU A 109 -23.52 -26.79 19.21
CA GLU A 109 -24.62 -27.21 18.33
C GLU A 109 -24.90 -26.10 17.33
N SER A 110 -25.20 -26.44 16.08
CA SER A 110 -25.49 -25.46 15.03
C SER A 110 -26.53 -25.97 14.04
N THR A 111 -27.34 -25.06 13.50
CA THR A 111 -28.20 -25.27 12.32
C THR A 111 -27.52 -24.69 11.09
N ALA A 112 -28.25 -24.40 10.00
CA ALA A 112 -27.69 -23.67 8.85
C ALA A 112 -27.52 -22.16 9.11
N GLU A 113 -28.26 -21.63 10.09
CA GLU A 113 -28.43 -20.18 10.33
C GLU A 113 -27.95 -19.77 11.72
N GLU A 114 -27.93 -20.69 12.68
CA GLU A 114 -27.69 -20.37 14.09
C GLU A 114 -26.72 -21.36 14.75
N CYS A 115 -26.11 -20.94 15.85
CA CYS A 115 -25.27 -21.78 16.68
C CYS A 115 -25.44 -21.49 18.17
N TRP A 116 -25.19 -22.50 18.99
CA TRP A 116 -25.24 -22.44 20.44
C TRP A 116 -24.05 -23.17 21.04
N LEU A 117 -23.49 -22.59 22.09
CA LEU A 117 -22.67 -23.32 23.04
C LEU A 117 -23.53 -23.61 24.27
N LYS A 118 -23.59 -24.88 24.65
CA LYS A 118 -24.33 -25.34 25.83
C LYS A 118 -23.36 -25.91 26.85
N ILE A 119 -23.57 -25.60 28.14
CA ILE A 119 -22.85 -26.21 29.26
C ILE A 119 -23.90 -26.86 30.17
N ASN A 120 -23.75 -28.15 30.46
CA ASN A 120 -24.76 -28.91 31.21
C ASN A 120 -26.17 -28.77 30.60
N ASN A 121 -26.28 -28.87 29.28
CA ASN A 121 -27.48 -28.68 28.46
C ASN A 121 -28.14 -27.28 28.52
N LYS A 122 -27.56 -26.30 29.22
CA LYS A 122 -28.03 -24.92 29.22
C LYS A 122 -27.25 -24.09 28.22
N ALA A 123 -27.94 -23.39 27.32
CA ALA A 123 -27.31 -22.49 26.37
C ALA A 123 -26.62 -21.34 27.11
N VAL A 124 -25.33 -21.17 26.83
CA VAL A 124 -24.47 -20.16 27.44
C VAL A 124 -23.99 -19.11 26.44
N LEU A 125 -24.11 -19.40 25.15
CA LEU A 125 -23.69 -18.52 24.07
C LEU A 125 -24.56 -18.84 22.86
N TYR A 126 -24.94 -17.80 22.14
CA TYR A 126 -25.73 -17.87 20.93
C TYR A 126 -25.03 -17.08 19.83
N GLY A 127 -25.17 -17.51 18.58
CA GLY A 127 -24.64 -16.81 17.44
C GLY A 127 -25.45 -17.09 16.19
N THR A 128 -25.37 -16.18 15.21
CA THR A 128 -26.02 -16.31 13.91
C THR A 128 -24.99 -16.33 12.81
N ARG A 129 -25.32 -16.98 11.70
CA ARG A 129 -24.50 -16.97 10.50
C ARG A 129 -24.70 -15.65 9.77
N ASN A 130 -23.60 -15.05 9.29
CA ASN A 130 -23.69 -13.81 8.52
C ASN A 130 -24.42 -14.03 7.17
N GLU A 131 -25.19 -13.05 6.71
CA GLU A 131 -25.98 -13.07 5.45
C GLU A 131 -25.09 -13.32 4.22
N SER A 132 -23.80 -12.98 4.29
CA SER A 132 -22.80 -13.23 3.25
C SER A 132 -22.21 -14.66 3.23
N GLY A 133 -22.67 -15.58 4.10
CA GLY A 133 -22.49 -17.03 3.93
C GLY A 133 -21.22 -17.69 4.53
N GLY A 134 -20.38 -17.00 5.29
CA GLY A 134 -19.07 -17.54 5.72
C GLY A 134 -19.01 -18.22 7.09
N LEU A 135 -19.32 -17.50 8.17
CA LEU A 135 -18.98 -17.85 9.56
C LEU A 135 -20.12 -17.53 10.54
N TYR A 136 -20.14 -18.20 11.69
CA TYR A 136 -21.01 -17.83 12.82
C TYR A 136 -20.42 -16.66 13.60
N LYS A 137 -21.18 -15.58 13.70
CA LYS A 137 -20.91 -14.44 14.58
C LYS A 137 -21.56 -14.70 15.94
N VAL A 138 -20.77 -14.59 16.99
CA VAL A 138 -21.25 -14.72 18.36
C VAL A 138 -21.97 -13.45 18.78
N HIS A 139 -23.14 -13.59 19.39
CA HIS A 139 -23.91 -12.50 19.98
C HIS A 139 -23.42 -12.26 21.41
N MET A 140 -22.27 -11.59 21.51
CA MET A 140 -21.72 -11.13 22.78
C MET A 140 -21.15 -9.73 22.69
N GLU A 141 -21.26 -9.00 23.80
CA GLU A 141 -20.65 -7.69 23.98
C GLU A 141 -19.51 -7.81 24.98
N VAL A 142 -18.36 -7.21 24.68
CA VAL A 142 -17.23 -7.17 25.62
C VAL A 142 -17.36 -5.92 26.49
N LEU A 143 -17.36 -6.10 27.80
CA LEU A 143 -17.38 -5.00 28.76
C LEU A 143 -15.97 -4.43 28.90
N ILE A 144 -15.79 -3.21 28.41
CA ILE A 144 -14.53 -2.49 28.52
C ILE A 144 -14.39 -2.00 29.97
N PRO A 145 -13.31 -2.36 30.69
CA PRO A 145 -13.05 -1.85 32.04
C PRO A 145 -12.79 -0.33 32.01
N ASN A 146 -13.17 0.37 33.08
CA ASN A 146 -13.00 1.83 33.20
C ASN A 146 -11.53 2.27 33.10
N ASN A 147 -10.60 1.42 33.56
CA ASN A 147 -9.16 1.58 33.40
C ASN A 147 -8.63 0.40 32.57
N PRO A 148 -8.63 0.48 31.23
CA PRO A 148 -8.07 -0.56 30.38
C PRO A 148 -6.57 -0.70 30.63
N ILE A 149 -6.07 -1.93 30.45
CA ILE A 149 -4.66 -2.23 30.67
C ILE A 149 -3.84 -1.63 29.54
N GLU A 150 -2.84 -0.83 29.89
CA GLU A 150 -1.81 -0.39 28.95
C GLU A 150 -0.87 -1.55 28.66
N VAL A 151 -1.15 -2.29 27.59
CA VAL A 151 -0.19 -3.23 27.04
C VAL A 151 0.75 -2.44 26.14
N ASN A 152 1.87 -2.01 26.71
CA ASN A 152 2.99 -1.50 25.92
C ASN A 152 3.55 -2.67 25.11
N LEU A 153 3.10 -2.81 23.86
CA LEU A 153 3.83 -3.60 22.88
C LEU A 153 5.23 -3.01 22.79
N ALA A 154 6.19 -3.62 23.49
CA ALA A 154 7.57 -3.55 23.07
C ALA A 154 7.66 -4.35 21.77
N THR A 155 7.24 -3.71 20.68
CA THR A 155 7.79 -4.04 19.37
C THR A 155 9.32 -3.85 19.53
N SER A 156 10.13 -4.66 18.85
CA SER A 156 11.61 -4.63 18.95
C SER A 156 12.19 -3.20 19.03
N VAL A 157 13.35 -3.02 19.64
CA VAL A 157 14.00 -1.68 19.81
C VAL A 157 14.00 -0.86 18.51
N ASP A 158 14.11 -1.52 17.35
CA ASP A 158 14.00 -0.89 16.03
C ASP A 158 12.60 -0.30 15.80
N SER A 159 11.54 -1.09 15.94
CA SER A 159 10.16 -0.63 15.79
C SER A 159 9.69 0.39 16.83
N LEU A 160 10.41 0.56 17.95
CA LEU A 160 10.12 1.61 18.93
C LEU A 160 10.40 3.01 18.34
N LEU A 161 11.46 3.15 17.53
CA LEU A 161 11.72 4.41 16.83
C LEU A 161 10.61 4.72 15.82
N GLN A 162 10.15 3.72 15.07
CA GLN A 162 9.01 3.87 14.15
C GLN A 162 7.74 4.30 14.88
N LEU A 163 7.44 3.68 16.03
CA LEU A 163 6.26 4.00 16.83
C LEU A 163 6.26 5.47 17.29
N TYR A 164 7.38 5.95 17.82
CA TYR A 164 7.50 7.34 18.26
C TYR A 164 7.56 8.32 17.09
N HIS A 165 8.17 7.92 15.97
CA HIS A 165 8.11 8.69 14.73
C HIS A 165 6.65 8.93 14.32
N GLU A 166 5.79 7.91 14.35
CA GLU A 166 4.36 8.04 14.03
C GLU A 166 3.60 8.86 15.08
N ARG A 167 3.79 8.55 16.37
CA ARG A 167 3.09 9.25 17.48
C ARG A 167 3.43 10.72 17.58
N TRP A 168 4.65 11.12 17.22
CA TRP A 168 5.10 12.51 17.28
C TRP A 168 4.91 13.25 15.97
N GLY A 169 4.01 12.78 15.10
CA GLY A 169 3.62 13.50 13.90
C GLY A 169 4.66 13.41 12.79
N HIS A 170 5.29 12.25 12.64
CA HIS A 170 6.19 11.93 11.54
C HIS A 170 7.43 12.83 11.43
N GLN A 171 7.95 13.28 12.57
CA GLN A 171 9.21 14.04 12.64
C GLN A 171 10.40 13.22 12.15
N ASP A 172 11.49 13.88 11.75
CA ASP A 172 12.70 13.19 11.27
C ASP A 172 13.18 12.12 12.27
N LYS A 173 13.43 10.89 11.78
CA LYS A 173 13.80 9.75 12.63
C LYS A 173 15.08 10.00 13.45
N ARG A 174 16.03 10.82 12.96
CA ARG A 174 17.24 11.17 13.74
C ARG A 174 16.88 12.09 14.91
N HIS A 175 15.97 13.04 14.68
CA HIS A 175 15.48 13.92 15.72
C HIS A 175 14.70 13.16 16.80
N VAL A 176 13.78 12.28 16.40
CA VAL A 176 13.01 11.43 17.32
C VAL A 176 13.94 10.55 18.16
N LYS A 177 14.92 9.89 17.54
CA LYS A 177 15.96 9.12 18.24
C LYS A 177 16.71 9.97 19.26
N SER A 178 17.11 11.19 18.89
CA SER A 178 17.81 12.11 19.80
C SER A 178 16.98 12.41 21.04
N LEU A 179 15.71 12.75 20.87
CA LEU A 179 14.80 13.05 21.97
C LEU A 179 14.54 11.83 22.86
N LEU A 180 14.32 10.64 22.27
CA LEU A 180 14.15 9.40 23.02
C LEU A 180 15.37 9.09 23.90
N ASN A 181 16.57 9.24 23.33
CA ASN A 181 17.81 8.99 24.05
C ASN A 181 18.07 10.01 25.17
N HIS A 182 17.84 11.31 24.91
CA HIS A 182 18.26 12.37 25.83
C HIS A 182 17.20 12.75 26.87
N GLU A 183 15.92 12.80 26.49
CA GLU A 183 14.85 13.26 27.38
C GLU A 183 14.20 12.10 28.14
N LEU A 184 14.08 10.93 27.48
CA LEU A 184 13.38 9.78 28.03
C LEU A 184 14.32 8.63 28.43
N ASN A 185 15.62 8.75 28.15
CA ASN A 185 16.65 7.74 28.40
C ASN A 185 16.31 6.35 27.78
N ILE A 186 15.61 6.36 26.65
CA ILE A 186 15.22 5.18 25.88
C ILE A 186 16.20 5.03 24.72
N GLN A 187 17.02 3.98 24.71
CA GLN A 187 17.96 3.74 23.63
C GLN A 187 17.28 3.09 22.43
N VAL A 188 17.37 3.75 21.27
CA VAL A 188 16.88 3.22 19.99
C VAL A 188 17.93 3.29 18.88
N ASN A 189 17.89 2.32 17.96
CA ASN A 189 18.73 2.31 16.77
C ASN A 189 18.08 3.13 15.66
N ILE A 190 18.91 3.66 14.74
CA ILE A 190 18.36 4.34 13.58
C ILE A 190 17.86 3.27 12.60
N GLN A 191 16.62 3.42 12.16
CA GLN A 191 16.06 2.57 11.12
C GLN A 191 16.27 3.23 9.75
N GLU A 192 16.81 2.47 8.81
CA GLU A 192 16.91 2.88 7.41
C GLU A 192 15.60 2.66 6.63
N GLU A 193 14.68 1.88 7.18
CA GLU A 193 13.36 1.65 6.62
C GLU A 193 12.58 2.96 6.44
N LEU A 194 11.99 3.12 5.26
CA LEU A 194 11.19 4.28 4.90
C LEU A 194 9.82 4.21 5.58
N CYS A 195 9.33 5.35 6.07
CA CYS A 195 7.94 5.46 6.51
C CYS A 195 7.05 5.79 5.31
N GLU A 196 6.10 4.89 5.01
CA GLU A 196 5.16 5.05 3.90
C GLU A 196 4.35 6.36 4.00
N ALA A 197 3.80 6.67 5.18
CA ALA A 197 3.04 7.91 5.40
C ALA A 197 3.88 9.17 5.14
N CYS A 198 5.16 9.17 5.53
CA CYS A 198 6.09 10.24 5.17
C CYS A 198 6.32 10.36 3.68
N ILE A 199 6.42 9.23 2.98
CA ILE A 199 6.55 9.22 1.52
C ILE A 199 5.31 9.83 0.90
N TYR A 200 4.10 9.43 1.28
CA TYR A 200 2.87 10.02 0.75
C TYR A 200 2.71 11.50 1.11
N GLY A 201 3.09 11.88 2.33
CA GLY A 201 3.05 13.28 2.77
C GLY A 201 4.03 14.18 2.00
N LYS A 202 5.21 13.65 1.66
CA LYS A 202 6.25 14.35 0.89
C LYS A 202 6.12 14.15 -0.63
N ALA A 203 5.29 13.20 -1.07
CA ALA A 203 5.01 12.97 -2.47
C ALA A 203 4.17 14.13 -3.01
N HIS A 204 4.84 15.13 -3.57
CA HIS A 204 4.19 16.28 -4.22
C HIS A 204 3.50 15.93 -5.56
N ARG A 205 3.59 14.67 -6.00
CA ARG A 205 3.27 14.19 -7.35
C ARG A 205 2.11 13.19 -7.34
N ARG A 206 0.90 13.66 -7.00
CA ARG A 206 -0.34 12.88 -7.18
C ARG A 206 -0.78 12.90 -8.65
N PHE A 207 -0.14 12.09 -9.47
CA PHE A 207 -0.44 11.95 -10.89
C PHE A 207 -1.10 10.59 -11.16
N GLN A 208 -1.89 10.50 -12.22
CA GLN A 208 -2.54 9.26 -12.65
C GLN A 208 -2.05 8.79 -14.03
N TYR A 209 -1.52 9.73 -14.82
CA TYR A 209 -1.06 9.47 -16.17
C TYR A 209 0.33 10.05 -16.37
N PHE A 210 1.02 9.55 -17.38
CA PHE A 210 2.21 10.21 -17.92
C PHE A 210 2.13 10.23 -19.44
N VAL A 211 2.77 11.22 -20.03
CA VAL A 211 2.98 11.33 -21.48
C VAL A 211 4.47 11.47 -21.76
N VAL A 212 4.92 10.81 -22.82
CA VAL A 212 6.32 10.88 -23.27
C VAL A 212 6.39 11.50 -24.65
N PHE A 213 7.09 12.63 -24.74
CA PHE A 213 7.50 13.24 -26.00
C PHE A 213 8.88 12.72 -26.35
N LYS A 214 8.97 11.98 -27.45
CA LYS A 214 10.22 11.40 -27.93
C LYS A 214 10.63 12.06 -29.23
N ASP A 215 11.86 12.57 -29.28
CA ASP A 215 12.45 13.02 -30.52
C ASP A 215 12.84 11.82 -31.40
N GLN A 216 12.42 11.84 -32.66
CA GLN A 216 12.58 10.70 -33.55
C GLN A 216 14.04 10.47 -33.96
N PHE A 217 14.86 11.51 -34.05
CA PHE A 217 16.25 11.39 -34.48
C PHE A 217 17.17 11.03 -33.30
N THR A 218 17.23 11.88 -32.29
CA THR A 218 18.09 11.68 -31.10
C THR A 218 17.63 10.52 -30.22
N LYS A 219 16.34 10.14 -30.32
CA LYS A 219 15.66 9.23 -29.38
C LYS A 219 15.54 9.81 -27.96
N PHE A 220 15.78 11.11 -27.77
CA PHE A 220 15.64 11.76 -26.47
C PHE A 220 14.18 11.81 -26.04
N ARG A 221 13.93 11.59 -24.75
CA ARG A 221 12.59 11.45 -24.16
C ARG A 221 12.37 12.54 -23.12
N CYS A 222 11.28 13.27 -23.23
CA CYS A 222 10.77 14.14 -22.17
C CYS A 222 9.49 13.51 -21.62
N VAL A 223 9.48 13.18 -20.34
CA VAL A 223 8.30 12.65 -19.65
C VAL A 223 7.63 13.75 -18.84
N PHE A 224 6.31 13.81 -18.92
CA PHE A 224 5.46 14.71 -18.15
C PHE A 224 4.41 13.88 -17.43
N PHE A 225 4.15 14.21 -16.17
CA PHE A 225 3.18 13.51 -15.32
C PHE A 225 1.93 14.37 -15.19
N LEU A 226 0.77 13.73 -15.32
CA LEU A 226 -0.52 14.39 -15.53
C LEU A 226 -1.53 13.91 -14.50
N LYS A 227 -2.39 14.81 -14.03
CA LYS A 227 -3.50 14.46 -13.14
C LYS A 227 -4.67 13.93 -13.95
N GLN A 228 -4.91 14.54 -15.09
CA GLN A 228 -5.99 14.20 -16.01
C GLN A 228 -5.46 14.06 -17.43
N LYS A 229 -6.15 13.30 -18.29
CA LYS A 229 -5.78 13.17 -19.71
C LYS A 229 -5.81 14.52 -20.45
N SER A 230 -6.67 15.44 -20.03
CA SER A 230 -6.77 16.80 -20.59
C SER A 230 -5.50 17.64 -20.41
N ASP A 231 -4.65 17.31 -19.44
CA ASP A 231 -3.43 18.08 -19.14
C ASP A 231 -2.33 17.91 -20.22
N VAL A 232 -2.55 17.01 -21.20
CA VAL A 232 -1.64 16.79 -22.34
C VAL A 232 -1.36 18.06 -23.12
N ALA A 233 -2.35 18.94 -23.30
CA ALA A 233 -2.16 20.19 -24.02
C ALA A 233 -1.11 21.08 -23.34
N SER A 234 -1.20 21.22 -22.01
CA SER A 234 -0.23 21.98 -21.22
C SER A 234 1.17 21.34 -21.25
N ALA A 235 1.25 20.02 -21.13
CA ALA A 235 2.53 19.30 -21.20
C ALA A 235 3.20 19.44 -22.58
N LEU A 236 2.43 19.40 -23.67
CA LEU A 236 2.94 19.62 -25.02
C LEU A 236 3.45 21.07 -25.21
N GLN A 237 2.75 22.07 -24.66
CA GLN A 237 3.23 23.45 -24.68
C GLN A 237 4.56 23.61 -23.93
N GLU A 238 4.67 23.00 -22.74
CA GLU A 238 5.89 23.01 -21.94
C GLU A 238 7.05 22.33 -22.68
N PHE A 239 6.80 21.17 -23.30
CA PHE A 239 7.78 20.47 -24.13
C PHE A 239 8.29 21.31 -25.30
N LEU A 240 7.39 21.95 -26.06
CA LEU A 240 7.79 22.80 -27.18
C LEU A 240 8.61 24.00 -26.73
N ALA A 241 8.26 24.61 -25.59
CA ALA A 241 9.04 25.70 -25.01
C ALA A 241 10.43 25.24 -24.58
N TYR A 242 10.51 24.09 -23.89
CA TYR A 242 11.77 23.47 -23.50
C TYR A 242 12.68 23.16 -24.70
N ALA A 243 12.14 22.53 -25.75
CA ALA A 243 12.89 22.25 -26.97
C ALA A 243 13.41 23.52 -27.63
N THR A 244 12.55 24.54 -27.76
CA THR A 244 12.92 25.85 -28.33
C THR A 244 14.05 26.51 -27.54
N ASN A 245 13.98 26.50 -26.20
CA ASN A 245 15.01 27.08 -25.33
C ASN A 245 16.37 26.38 -25.45
N LEU A 246 16.39 25.11 -25.86
CA LEU A 246 17.60 24.36 -26.16
C LEU A 246 18.08 24.51 -27.61
N GLY A 247 17.43 25.37 -28.40
CA GLY A 247 17.78 25.63 -29.80
C GLY A 247 17.20 24.63 -30.79
N HIS A 248 16.28 23.76 -30.36
CA HIS A 248 15.60 22.81 -31.24
C HIS A 248 14.35 23.42 -31.87
N ILE A 249 14.17 23.21 -33.17
CA ILE A 249 12.96 23.64 -33.90
C ILE A 249 12.12 22.40 -34.20
N VAL A 250 11.04 22.22 -33.44
CA VAL A 250 10.08 21.16 -33.68
C VAL A 250 9.28 21.48 -34.94
N LYS A 251 9.34 20.62 -35.96
CA LYS A 251 8.64 20.81 -37.24
C LYS A 251 7.30 20.08 -37.29
N GLU A 252 7.25 18.91 -36.69
CA GLU A 252 6.09 18.03 -36.74
C GLU A 252 5.92 17.29 -35.41
N VAL A 253 4.67 17.11 -35.01
CA VAL A 253 4.25 16.29 -33.87
C VAL A 253 3.38 15.15 -34.39
N ILE A 254 3.77 13.91 -34.07
CA ILE A 254 3.05 12.69 -34.46
C ILE A 254 2.33 12.10 -33.24
N SER A 255 1.00 12.09 -33.27
CA SER A 255 0.14 11.50 -32.23
C SER A 255 -0.79 10.44 -32.80
N ASP A 256 -1.36 9.61 -31.93
CA ASP A 256 -2.54 8.83 -32.29
C ASP A 256 -3.78 9.74 -32.40
N ASN A 257 -4.93 9.14 -32.74
CA ASN A 257 -6.23 9.83 -32.79
C ASN A 257 -6.87 9.98 -31.39
N GLY A 258 -6.07 9.97 -30.31
CA GLY A 258 -6.56 10.23 -28.97
C GLY A 258 -7.12 11.65 -28.86
N GLY A 259 -8.32 11.81 -28.28
CA GLY A 259 -8.98 13.12 -28.17
C GLY A 259 -8.19 14.14 -27.33
N GLU A 260 -7.26 13.68 -26.49
CA GLU A 260 -6.33 14.51 -25.74
C GLU A 260 -5.28 15.20 -26.64
N PHE A 261 -4.91 14.57 -27.75
CA PHE A 261 -3.99 15.14 -28.74
C PHE A 261 -4.75 15.81 -29.90
N ASP A 262 -5.92 15.29 -30.23
CA ASP A 262 -6.74 15.80 -31.32
C ASP A 262 -7.93 16.64 -30.82
N ASN A 263 -7.65 17.89 -30.45
CA ASN A 263 -8.69 18.85 -30.08
C ASN A 263 -8.40 20.26 -30.61
N LYS A 264 -9.42 21.13 -30.54
CA LYS A 264 -9.36 22.50 -31.08
C LYS A 264 -8.23 23.32 -30.46
N GLU A 265 -8.01 23.19 -29.15
CA GLU A 265 -6.95 23.89 -28.44
C GLU A 265 -5.57 23.48 -28.97
N VAL A 266 -5.32 22.17 -29.06
CA VAL A 266 -4.05 21.61 -29.56
C VAL A 266 -3.76 22.05 -30.99
N ARG A 267 -4.74 21.90 -31.88
CA ARG A 267 -4.62 22.31 -33.28
C ARG A 267 -4.34 23.81 -33.40
N MET A 268 -5.02 24.65 -32.64
CA MET A 268 -4.83 26.11 -32.69
C MET A 268 -3.44 26.53 -32.22
N PHE A 269 -2.93 25.98 -31.12
CA PHE A 269 -1.61 26.39 -30.62
C PHE A 269 -0.46 25.84 -31.48
N LEU A 270 -0.57 24.61 -32.00
CA LEU A 270 0.45 24.04 -32.90
C LEU A 270 0.54 24.86 -34.18
N LYS A 271 -0.61 25.24 -34.76
CA LYS A 271 -0.67 26.15 -35.90
C LYS A 271 -0.01 27.50 -35.60
N LYS A 272 -0.27 28.10 -34.43
CA LYS A 272 0.35 29.35 -34.00
C LYS A 272 1.87 29.24 -33.85
N LYS A 273 2.38 28.07 -33.44
CA LYS A 273 3.82 27.77 -33.33
C LYS A 273 4.46 27.32 -34.64
N GLY A 274 3.69 27.19 -35.73
CA GLY A 274 4.18 26.70 -37.01
C GLY A 274 4.56 25.22 -37.02
N VAL A 275 4.00 24.44 -36.08
CA VAL A 275 4.26 23.00 -35.94
C VAL A 275 3.14 22.22 -36.63
N VAL A 276 3.51 21.30 -37.53
CA VAL A 276 2.55 20.42 -38.21
C VAL A 276 2.10 19.32 -37.26
N GLN A 277 0.80 19.06 -37.17
CA GLN A 277 0.27 17.90 -36.47
C GLN A 277 -0.03 16.79 -37.48
N ARG A 278 0.56 15.61 -37.28
CA ARG A 278 0.25 14.41 -38.04
C ARG A 278 -0.39 13.39 -37.12
N LEU A 279 -1.60 12.95 -37.47
CA LEU A 279 -2.27 11.87 -36.77
C LEU A 279 -1.94 10.54 -37.46
N THR A 280 -1.69 9.48 -36.69
CA THR A 280 -1.59 8.14 -37.26
C THR A 280 -2.95 7.69 -37.78
N ALA A 281 -2.97 6.85 -38.82
CA ALA A 281 -4.24 6.34 -39.33
C ALA A 281 -5.00 5.57 -38.22
N PRO A 282 -6.35 5.65 -38.17
CA PRO A 282 -7.13 4.84 -37.24
C PRO A 282 -6.83 3.35 -37.46
N ASN A 283 -6.61 2.60 -36.38
CA ASN A 283 -6.40 1.15 -36.42
C ASN A 283 -5.21 0.66 -37.28
N THR A 284 -4.09 1.42 -37.34
CA THR A 284 -2.80 0.92 -37.88
C THR A 284 -1.79 0.65 -36.75
N PRO A 285 -1.75 -0.58 -36.20
CA PRO A 285 -0.85 -0.95 -35.11
C PRO A 285 0.63 -0.70 -35.44
N GLU A 286 1.02 -0.71 -36.70
CA GLU A 286 2.40 -0.52 -37.14
C GLU A 286 2.90 0.92 -36.88
N GLN A 287 2.03 1.92 -37.06
CA GLN A 287 2.37 3.33 -36.84
C GLN A 287 2.33 3.71 -35.36
N ASN A 288 1.36 3.19 -34.60
CA ASN A 288 1.29 3.43 -33.14
C ASN A 288 2.22 2.52 -32.32
N GLY A 289 2.65 1.40 -32.89
CA GLY A 289 3.52 0.43 -32.22
C GLY A 289 4.88 1.01 -31.83
N GLY A 290 5.30 2.13 -32.43
CA GLY A 290 6.47 2.89 -31.98
C GLY A 290 6.28 3.52 -30.59
N SER A 291 5.16 4.24 -30.37
CA SER A 291 4.83 4.85 -29.08
C SER A 291 4.49 3.81 -28.02
N GLU A 292 3.71 2.79 -28.38
CA GLU A 292 3.32 1.73 -27.44
C GLU A 292 4.52 0.93 -26.92
N ARG A 293 5.45 0.55 -27.81
CA ARG A 293 6.69 -0.14 -27.40
C ARG A 293 7.55 0.74 -26.51
N GLU A 294 7.57 2.05 -26.75
CA GLU A 294 8.33 2.98 -25.93
C GLU A 294 7.76 3.07 -24.50
N ASN A 295 6.46 3.28 -24.38
CA ASN A 295 5.79 3.32 -23.09
C ASN A 295 5.97 1.99 -22.33
N ARG A 296 5.85 0.87 -23.05
CA ARG A 296 6.11 -0.46 -22.49
C ARG A 296 7.53 -0.59 -21.95
N THR A 297 8.54 -0.19 -22.72
CA THR A 297 9.95 -0.23 -22.31
C THR A 297 10.18 0.57 -21.03
N ILE A 298 9.60 1.77 -20.93
CA ILE A 298 9.74 2.65 -19.76
C ILE A 298 9.08 2.03 -18.53
N VAL A 299 7.87 1.48 -18.68
CA VAL A 299 7.11 0.85 -17.60
C VAL A 299 7.77 -0.44 -17.14
N GLU A 300 8.22 -1.29 -18.07
CA GLU A 300 8.96 -2.51 -17.75
C GLU A 300 10.24 -2.19 -16.98
N MET A 301 11.00 -1.19 -17.42
CA MET A 301 12.19 -0.74 -16.69
C MET A 301 11.85 -0.24 -15.28
N ALA A 302 10.78 0.55 -15.12
CA ALA A 302 10.36 1.01 -13.79
C ALA A 302 9.95 -0.16 -12.88
N ARG A 303 9.27 -1.18 -13.42
CA ARG A 303 8.95 -2.41 -12.68
C ARG A 303 10.21 -3.20 -12.34
N THR A 304 11.17 -3.33 -13.26
CA THR A 304 12.43 -4.02 -13.00
C THR A 304 13.22 -3.33 -11.88
N LEU A 305 13.30 -2.00 -11.89
CA LEU A 305 13.95 -1.22 -10.82
C LEU A 305 13.34 -1.50 -9.44
N LYS A 306 12.00 -1.63 -9.38
CA LYS A 306 11.28 -2.03 -8.17
C LYS A 306 11.57 -3.48 -7.77
N ILE A 307 11.47 -4.42 -8.71
CA ILE A 307 11.57 -5.86 -8.43
C ILE A 307 13.01 -6.30 -8.11
N SER A 308 14.03 -5.62 -8.64
CA SER A 308 15.43 -5.97 -8.41
C SER A 308 15.92 -5.72 -6.98
N ASN A 309 15.09 -5.12 -6.12
CA ASN A 309 15.40 -4.82 -4.73
C ASN A 309 14.29 -5.37 -3.83
N PRO A 310 14.23 -6.70 -3.63
CA PRO A 310 13.13 -7.35 -2.92
C PRO A 310 13.04 -6.96 -1.44
N ASP A 311 14.14 -6.49 -0.86
CA ASP A 311 14.21 -6.07 0.54
C ASP A 311 13.66 -4.64 0.77
N VAL A 312 13.31 -3.92 -0.31
CA VAL A 312 12.77 -2.56 -0.25
C VAL A 312 11.30 -2.59 -0.66
N GLU A 313 10.42 -2.25 0.29
CA GLU A 313 9.02 -2.02 -0.02
C GLU A 313 8.86 -0.63 -0.65
N PHE A 314 8.56 -0.59 -1.94
CA PHE A 314 8.32 0.66 -2.66
C PHE A 314 6.84 1.05 -2.60
N PRO A 315 6.48 2.16 -1.91
CA PRO A 315 5.11 2.63 -1.89
C PRO A 315 4.59 2.94 -3.29
N PRO A 316 3.31 2.68 -3.58
CA PRO A 316 2.67 3.05 -4.85
C PRO A 316 2.93 4.50 -5.27
N ALA A 317 2.98 5.44 -4.32
CA ALA A 317 3.29 6.86 -4.55
C ALA A 317 4.58 7.12 -5.36
N LEU A 318 5.58 6.23 -5.30
CA LEU A 318 6.87 6.43 -5.96
C LEU A 318 6.86 6.03 -7.44
N TRP A 319 5.75 5.56 -7.99
CA TRP A 319 5.68 5.10 -9.38
C TRP A 319 6.18 6.18 -10.37
N ALA A 320 5.83 7.44 -10.15
CA ALA A 320 6.23 8.55 -11.01
C ALA A 320 7.75 8.77 -10.96
N GLU A 321 8.37 8.65 -9.78
CA GLU A 321 9.82 8.76 -9.63
C GLU A 321 10.56 7.60 -10.32
N LEU A 322 10.02 6.38 -10.25
CA LEU A 322 10.58 5.23 -10.97
C LEU A 322 10.51 5.44 -12.49
N ILE A 323 9.38 5.92 -13.02
CA ILE A 323 9.23 6.24 -14.44
C ILE A 323 10.19 7.36 -14.85
N ASN A 324 10.29 8.42 -14.05
CA ASN A 324 11.21 9.53 -14.30
C ASN A 324 12.67 9.04 -14.33
N THR A 325 13.03 8.16 -13.40
CA THR A 325 14.37 7.56 -13.33
C THR A 325 14.64 6.65 -14.52
N SER A 326 13.68 5.83 -14.94
CA SER A 326 13.79 5.03 -16.17
C SER A 326 14.09 5.90 -17.38
N VAL A 327 13.35 7.00 -17.57
CA VAL A 327 13.56 7.95 -18.67
C VAL A 327 14.93 8.63 -18.56
N TYR A 328 15.33 9.03 -17.36
CA TYR A 328 16.63 9.63 -17.09
C TYR A 328 17.80 8.72 -17.52
N ILE A 329 17.71 7.43 -17.17
CA ILE A 329 18.70 6.41 -17.50
C ILE A 329 18.67 6.14 -19.01
N LEU A 330 17.49 5.88 -19.60
CA LEU A 330 17.35 5.60 -21.03
C LEU A 330 17.90 6.73 -21.91
N ASN A 331 17.77 7.99 -21.50
CA ASN A 331 18.36 9.11 -22.23
C ASN A 331 19.89 9.10 -22.18
N ARG A 332 20.52 8.54 -21.13
CA ARG A 332 21.98 8.57 -20.95
C ARG A 332 22.68 7.30 -21.40
N THR A 333 22.01 6.16 -21.34
CA THR A 333 22.60 4.84 -21.60
C THR A 333 21.92 4.10 -22.75
N GLY A 334 20.74 4.56 -23.19
CA GLY A 334 19.99 3.93 -24.27
C GLY A 334 20.62 4.15 -25.65
N LYS A 335 20.12 3.41 -26.63
CA LYS A 335 20.52 3.55 -28.04
C LYS A 335 19.88 4.80 -28.66
N SER A 336 20.67 5.56 -29.41
CA SER A 336 20.19 6.63 -30.28
C SER A 336 20.22 6.21 -31.76
N SER A 337 19.91 7.12 -32.70
CA SER A 337 20.08 6.84 -34.14
C SER A 337 21.53 6.84 -34.59
N VAL A 338 22.48 7.28 -33.76
CA VAL A 338 23.91 7.31 -34.07
C VAL A 338 24.64 6.29 -33.21
N LYS A 339 25.47 5.45 -33.83
CA LYS A 339 26.22 4.40 -33.14
C LYS A 339 27.13 5.01 -32.08
N ASN A 340 27.12 4.44 -30.87
CA ASN A 340 27.95 4.84 -29.73
C ASN A 340 27.72 6.28 -29.20
N VAL A 341 26.60 6.92 -29.56
CA VAL A 341 26.21 8.23 -29.00
C VAL A 341 24.90 8.08 -28.25
N SER A 342 24.83 8.61 -27.03
CA SER A 342 23.60 8.55 -26.21
C SER A 342 22.54 9.54 -26.72
N PRO A 343 21.24 9.30 -26.44
CA PRO A 343 20.19 10.27 -26.75
C PRO A 343 20.44 11.64 -26.12
N TYR A 344 20.93 11.67 -24.87
CA TYR A 344 21.28 12.90 -24.16
C TYR A 344 22.39 13.68 -24.88
N GLU A 345 23.43 12.98 -25.35
CA GLU A 345 24.54 13.60 -26.06
C GLU A 345 24.10 14.17 -27.41
N LEU A 346 23.28 13.45 -28.17
CA LEU A 346 22.74 13.99 -29.43
C LEU A 346 21.80 15.18 -29.20
N TRP A 347 20.99 15.16 -28.15
CA TRP A 347 20.03 16.22 -27.87
C TRP A 347 20.67 17.49 -27.29
N THR A 348 21.70 17.34 -26.46
CA THR A 348 22.29 18.46 -25.71
C THR A 348 23.67 18.88 -26.24
N GLY A 349 24.28 18.09 -27.11
CA GLY A 349 25.68 18.24 -27.52
C GLY A 349 26.70 17.91 -26.42
N LYS A 350 26.27 17.39 -25.26
CA LYS A 350 27.13 17.14 -24.09
C LYS A 350 27.16 15.67 -23.73
N LYS A 351 28.33 15.13 -23.40
CA LYS A 351 28.46 13.76 -22.90
C LYS A 351 27.68 13.58 -21.59
N PRO A 352 26.94 12.47 -21.42
CA PRO A 352 26.20 12.22 -20.20
C PRO A 352 27.16 11.90 -19.04
N ARG A 353 26.89 12.47 -17.86
CA ARG A 353 27.51 12.00 -16.61
C ARG A 353 26.69 10.84 -16.05
N ILE A 354 27.32 9.71 -15.78
CA ILE A 354 26.64 8.50 -15.27
C ILE A 354 27.18 7.98 -13.93
N LYS A 355 28.33 8.48 -13.45
CA LYS A 355 28.99 8.00 -12.21
C LYS A 355 28.15 8.18 -10.93
N HIS A 356 27.13 9.03 -10.96
CA HIS A 356 26.25 9.27 -9.82
C HIS A 356 25.07 8.28 -9.75
N LEU A 357 24.84 7.49 -10.81
CA LEU A 357 23.80 6.49 -10.81
C LEU A 357 24.13 5.40 -9.78
N ARG A 358 23.14 5.04 -8.96
CA ARG A 358 23.22 3.99 -7.95
C ARG A 358 22.10 2.98 -8.20
N ILE A 359 22.23 1.81 -7.58
CA ILE A 359 21.10 0.88 -7.45
C ILE A 359 20.00 1.63 -6.71
N ILE A 360 18.77 1.55 -7.21
CA ILE A 360 17.61 2.16 -6.54
C ILE A 360 17.23 1.27 -5.37
N GLY A 361 17.33 1.75 -4.15
CA GLY A 361 17.04 1.00 -2.93
C GLY A 361 17.44 1.82 -1.73
#